data_AF-A0A7Y5QLK1-F1
#
_entry.id   AF-A0A7Y5QLK1-F1
#
_cell.length_a   1.000
_cell.length_b   1.000
_cell.length_c   1.000
_cell.angle_alpha   90.00
_cell.angle_beta   90.00
_cell.angle_gamma   90.00
#
_symmetry.space_group_name_H-M   'P 1'
#
loop_
_entity.id
_entity.type
_entity.pdbx_description
1 polymer ?
#
loop_
_entity_poly.entity_id
_entity_poly.type
_entity_poly.pdbx_seq_one_letter_code
_entity_poly.pdbx_strand_id
1 'polypeptide(L)'
;MPRIWFRRVVKGSLLVALVVFAAALVTPLGRYLLRAAWEEARILARRRPIEALVRDSATAPELRQRLRLVLDARAYAADSLGLEAGESFTTYSRLDRDTLVLVLSAAYRDRLEAYRWWFPVVGRLPYKGYFDPAAALRARDDFQARGFDTYLRPASAFSTLGWFNDPLLSTTVRADTTWLANTVIHELSHNTLFVKGNAEFSESFASFIGARGAEAFFRSRGAPGAAERVARDWANDQLLGRFWERTAAALDSAYAAWPADSARRVEARDTVYARARRLL
;
A
#
# COMPACT_ATOMS: atom_id res chain seq x y z
N MET A 1 -22.47 45.13 13.00
CA MET A 1 -21.54 44.49 13.96
C MET A 1 -21.00 43.08 13.59
N PRO A 2 -21.67 42.18 12.83
CA PRO A 2 -21.15 40.81 12.60
C PRO A 2 -19.92 40.71 11.67
N ARG A 3 -19.73 41.67 10.75
CA ARG A 3 -18.60 41.69 9.79
C ARG A 3 -17.22 41.89 10.42
N ILE A 4 -17.13 42.58 11.56
CA ILE A 4 -15.85 42.88 12.23
C ILE A 4 -15.38 41.66 13.04
N TRP A 5 -16.31 40.97 13.70
CA TRP A 5 -16.04 39.73 14.43
C TRP A 5 -15.60 38.61 13.47
N PHE A 6 -16.30 38.44 12.35
CA PHE A 6 -15.92 37.50 11.29
C PHE A 6 -14.51 37.78 10.74
N ARG A 7 -14.17 39.05 10.46
CA ARG A 7 -12.82 39.43 9.98
C ARG A 7 -11.72 39.18 11.02
N ARG A 8 -12.00 39.34 12.31
CA ARG A 8 -11.01 39.08 13.39
C ARG A 8 -10.79 37.58 13.59
N VAL A 9 -11.86 36.78 13.54
CA VAL A 9 -11.77 35.31 13.58
C VAL A 9 -10.97 34.79 12.40
N VAL A 10 -11.28 35.22 11.17
CA VAL A 10 -10.52 34.81 9.97
C VAL A 10 -9.05 35.19 10.05
N LYS A 11 -8.71 36.42 10.49
CA LYS A 11 -7.31 36.85 10.65
C LYS A 11 -6.58 36.05 11.74
N GLY A 12 -7.24 35.74 12.86
CA GLY A 12 -6.69 34.89 13.92
C GLY A 12 -6.41 33.48 13.42
N SER A 13 -7.34 32.87 12.69
CA SER A 13 -7.17 31.55 12.08
C SER A 13 -6.02 31.52 11.06
N LEU A 14 -5.87 32.57 10.25
CA LEU A 14 -4.75 32.69 9.30
C LEU A 14 -3.39 32.82 10.00
N LEU A 15 -3.32 33.58 11.10
CA LEU A 15 -2.09 33.71 11.88
C LEU A 15 -1.71 32.37 12.54
N VAL A 16 -2.68 31.65 13.11
CA VAL A 16 -2.45 30.32 13.69
C VAL A 16 -1.99 29.34 12.62
N ALA A 17 -2.62 29.33 11.44
CA ALA A 17 -2.20 28.48 10.32
C ALA A 17 -0.77 28.81 9.87
N LEU A 18 -0.40 30.10 9.81
CA LEU A 18 0.94 30.54 9.46
C LEU A 18 1.98 30.09 10.51
N VAL A 19 1.67 30.21 11.80
CA VAL A 19 2.56 29.77 12.89
C VAL A 19 2.74 28.25 12.87
N VAL A 20 1.66 27.49 12.69
CA VAL A 20 1.72 26.02 12.56
C VAL A 20 2.53 25.61 11.34
N PHE A 21 2.34 26.28 10.21
CA PHE A 21 3.11 26.04 8.99
C PHE A 21 4.60 26.35 9.19
N ALA A 22 4.93 27.50 9.79
CA ALA A 22 6.31 27.86 10.11
C ALA A 22 6.96 26.86 11.07
N ALA A 23 6.25 26.44 12.12
CA ALA A 23 6.72 25.42 13.05
C ALA A 23 6.95 24.06 12.36
N ALA A 24 6.09 23.68 11.42
CA ALA A 24 6.25 22.46 10.64
C ALA A 24 7.50 22.51 9.73
N LEU A 25 7.88 23.68 9.20
CA LEU A 25 9.09 23.82 8.39
C LEU A 25 10.40 23.60 9.17
N VAL A 26 10.41 23.89 10.48
CA VAL A 26 11.63 23.81 11.30
C VAL A 26 11.93 22.36 11.72
N THR A 27 10.91 21.51 11.89
CA THR A 27 11.10 20.12 12.35
C THR A 27 11.21 19.12 11.20
N PRO A 28 12.01 18.04 11.32
CA PRO A 28 12.07 16.99 10.30
C PRO A 28 10.71 16.31 10.05
N LEU A 29 9.93 16.08 11.11
CA LEU A 29 8.60 15.48 11.01
C LEU A 29 7.61 16.42 10.32
N GLY A 30 7.62 17.71 10.66
CA GLY A 30 6.76 18.69 10.01
C GLY A 30 7.07 18.85 8.52
N ARG A 31 8.34 18.92 8.13
CA ARG A 31 8.76 18.93 6.71
C ARG A 31 8.30 17.68 5.97
N TYR A 32 8.41 16.52 6.62
CA TYR A 32 7.92 15.26 6.06
C TYR A 32 6.41 15.29 5.81
N LEU A 33 5.62 15.73 6.80
CA LEU A 33 4.16 15.81 6.68
C LEU A 33 3.72 16.82 5.62
N LEU A 34 4.37 17.99 5.56
CA LEU A 34 4.12 18.99 4.52
C LEU A 34 4.42 18.44 3.13
N ARG A 35 5.53 17.69 2.98
CA ARG A 35 5.86 17.04 1.72
C ARG A 35 4.82 15.98 1.34
N ALA A 36 4.40 15.14 2.29
CA ALA A 36 3.37 14.13 2.03
C ALA A 36 2.04 14.78 1.61
N ALA A 37 1.60 15.82 2.32
CA ALA A 37 0.39 16.57 1.98
C ALA A 37 0.48 17.23 0.60
N TRP A 38 1.65 17.80 0.25
CA TRP A 38 1.88 18.39 -1.07
C TRP A 38 1.81 17.36 -2.21
N GLU A 39 2.46 16.21 -2.03
CA GLU A 39 2.45 15.14 -3.04
C GLU A 39 1.05 14.56 -3.22
N GLU A 40 0.30 14.36 -2.13
CA GLU A 40 -1.09 13.91 -2.17
C GLU A 40 -2.00 14.94 -2.86
N ALA A 41 -1.89 16.22 -2.50
CA ALA A 41 -2.64 17.29 -3.13
C ALA A 41 -2.40 17.36 -4.65
N ARG A 42 -1.16 17.12 -5.11
CA ARG A 42 -0.85 17.05 -6.55
C ARG A 42 -1.52 15.87 -7.24
N ILE A 43 -1.56 14.71 -6.60
CA ILE A 43 -2.21 13.50 -7.13
C ILE A 43 -3.71 13.74 -7.27
N LEU A 44 -4.33 14.25 -6.20
CA LEU A 44 -5.75 14.56 -6.17
C LEU A 44 -6.12 15.65 -7.17
N ALA A 45 -5.34 16.72 -7.30
CA ALA A 45 -5.62 17.82 -8.24
C ALA A 45 -5.58 17.40 -9.71
N ARG A 46 -4.87 16.31 -10.04
CA ARG A 46 -4.72 15.80 -11.41
C ARG A 46 -5.67 14.66 -11.76
N ARG A 47 -6.49 14.22 -10.81
CA ARG A 47 -7.39 13.08 -11.02
C ARG A 47 -8.39 13.37 -12.13
N ARG A 48 -8.62 12.39 -13.00
CA ARG A 48 -9.63 12.41 -14.06
C ARG A 48 -10.58 11.22 -13.88
N PRO A 49 -11.89 11.36 -14.14
CA PRO A 49 -12.81 10.21 -14.12
C PRO A 49 -12.37 9.13 -15.12
N ILE A 50 -12.33 7.88 -14.68
CA ILE A 50 -11.91 6.75 -15.52
C ILE A 50 -12.83 6.61 -16.73
N GLU A 51 -14.14 6.74 -16.54
CA GLU A 51 -15.11 6.68 -17.64
C GLU A 51 -14.87 7.75 -18.72
N ALA A 52 -14.48 8.96 -18.31
CA ALA A 52 -14.17 10.03 -19.25
C ALA A 52 -12.94 9.68 -20.08
N LEU A 53 -11.89 9.12 -19.45
CA LEU A 53 -10.69 8.64 -20.15
C LEU A 53 -10.98 7.48 -21.09
N VAL A 54 -11.90 6.58 -20.72
CA VAL A 54 -12.28 5.44 -21.56
C VAL A 54 -13.04 5.88 -22.82
N ARG A 55 -13.84 6.94 -22.72
CA ARG A 55 -14.59 7.52 -23.86
C ARG A 55 -13.74 8.45 -24.75
N ASP A 56 -12.65 8.99 -24.21
CA ASP A 56 -11.75 9.90 -24.90
C ASP A 56 -10.86 9.16 -25.92
N SER A 57 -11.05 9.47 -27.21
CA SER A 57 -10.28 8.86 -28.30
C SER A 57 -8.80 9.29 -28.31
N ALA A 58 -8.46 10.41 -27.66
CA ALA A 58 -7.09 10.87 -27.49
C ALA A 58 -6.35 10.12 -26.36
N THR A 59 -7.05 9.38 -25.50
CA THR A 59 -6.41 8.50 -24.52
C THR A 59 -5.70 7.36 -25.24
N ALA A 60 -4.42 7.12 -24.88
CA ALA A 60 -3.61 6.04 -25.44
C ALA A 60 -4.37 4.69 -25.39
N PRO A 61 -4.41 3.91 -26.48
CA PRO A 61 -5.22 2.69 -26.58
C PRO A 61 -4.98 1.70 -25.44
N GLU A 62 -3.74 1.50 -25.03
CA GLU A 62 -3.35 0.58 -23.96
C GLU A 62 -3.88 1.07 -22.61
N LEU A 63 -3.75 2.37 -22.32
CA LEU A 63 -4.29 2.96 -21.11
C LEU A 63 -5.81 2.83 -21.08
N ARG A 64 -6.48 3.14 -22.20
CA ARG A 64 -7.94 3.00 -22.33
C ARG A 64 -8.41 1.57 -22.09
N GLN A 65 -7.72 0.58 -22.64
CA GLN A 65 -8.04 -0.84 -22.42
C GLN A 65 -7.90 -1.24 -20.94
N ARG A 66 -6.81 -0.84 -20.28
CA ARG A 66 -6.59 -1.17 -18.86
C ARG A 66 -7.58 -0.46 -17.93
N LEU A 67 -7.89 0.80 -18.21
CA LEU A 67 -8.93 1.53 -17.49
C LEU A 67 -10.31 0.90 -17.67
N ARG A 68 -10.62 0.39 -18.87
CA ARG A 68 -11.85 -0.36 -19.09
C ARG A 68 -11.88 -1.68 -18.32
N LEU A 69 -10.76 -2.40 -18.28
CA LEU A 69 -10.64 -3.62 -17.46
C LEU A 69 -10.95 -3.34 -15.98
N VAL A 70 -10.47 -2.23 -15.44
CA VAL A 70 -10.76 -1.81 -14.05
C VAL A 70 -12.24 -1.55 -13.83
N LEU A 71 -12.90 -0.81 -14.74
CA LEU A 71 -14.35 -0.58 -14.66
C LEU A 71 -15.13 -1.90 -14.76
N ASP A 72 -14.76 -2.78 -15.68
CA ASP A 72 -15.40 -4.08 -15.86
C ASP A 72 -15.23 -4.96 -14.60
N ALA A 73 -14.03 -4.99 -14.00
CA ALA A 73 -13.76 -5.75 -12.78
C ALA A 73 -14.52 -5.17 -11.58
N ARG A 74 -14.58 -3.84 -11.45
CA ARG A 74 -15.38 -3.14 -10.43
C ARG A 74 -16.87 -3.46 -10.57
N ALA A 75 -17.41 -3.43 -11.79
CA ALA A 75 -18.80 -3.78 -12.05
C ALA A 75 -19.09 -5.25 -11.70
N TYR A 76 -18.21 -6.17 -12.12
CA TYR A 76 -18.35 -7.57 -11.76
C TYR A 76 -18.33 -7.80 -10.23
N ALA A 77 -17.44 -7.10 -9.52
CA ALA A 77 -17.36 -7.19 -8.07
C ALA A 77 -18.67 -6.76 -7.39
N ALA A 78 -19.29 -5.67 -7.86
CA ALA A 78 -20.57 -5.22 -7.35
C ALA A 78 -21.72 -6.16 -7.76
N ASP A 79 -21.88 -6.40 -9.06
CA ASP A 79 -23.08 -7.01 -9.63
C ASP A 79 -23.11 -8.53 -9.45
N SER A 80 -21.93 -9.19 -9.48
CA SER A 80 -21.83 -10.66 -9.43
C SER A 80 -21.34 -11.19 -8.09
N LEU A 81 -20.50 -10.43 -7.38
CA LEU A 81 -19.96 -10.85 -6.08
C LEU A 81 -20.64 -10.16 -4.88
N GLY A 82 -21.46 -9.12 -5.12
CA GLY A 82 -22.17 -8.39 -4.07
C GLY A 82 -21.26 -7.51 -3.21
N LEU A 83 -20.09 -7.09 -3.72
CA LEU A 83 -19.15 -6.24 -2.99
C LEU A 83 -19.54 -4.76 -3.06
N GLU A 84 -19.23 -4.02 -2.01
CA GLU A 84 -19.43 -2.58 -1.93
C GLU A 84 -18.39 -1.81 -2.76
N ALA A 85 -18.72 -1.49 -4.01
CA ALA A 85 -17.80 -0.77 -4.89
C ALA A 85 -17.54 0.69 -4.48
N GLY A 86 -18.55 1.38 -3.91
CA GLY A 86 -18.47 2.77 -3.49
C GLY A 86 -17.86 3.70 -4.56
N GLU A 87 -17.02 4.64 -4.15
CA GLU A 87 -16.29 5.55 -5.05
C GLU A 87 -14.89 5.02 -5.41
N SER A 88 -14.54 3.81 -4.96
CA SER A 88 -13.25 3.19 -5.26
C SER A 88 -13.10 2.92 -6.76
N PHE A 89 -11.90 3.14 -7.28
CA PHE A 89 -11.55 2.96 -8.70
C PHE A 89 -12.46 3.72 -9.69
N THR A 90 -12.94 4.91 -9.33
CA THR A 90 -13.71 5.79 -10.23
C THR A 90 -12.84 6.85 -10.92
N THR A 91 -11.68 7.17 -10.34
CA THR A 91 -10.77 8.20 -10.85
C THR A 91 -9.37 7.65 -11.07
N TYR A 92 -8.64 8.25 -12.01
CA TYR A 92 -7.26 7.93 -12.36
C TYR A 92 -6.39 9.17 -12.27
N SER A 93 -5.16 9.02 -11.74
CA SER A 93 -4.17 10.08 -11.70
C SER A 93 -2.85 9.60 -12.32
N ARG A 94 -2.37 10.35 -13.31
CA ARG A 94 -1.07 10.10 -13.94
C ARG A 94 0.04 10.70 -13.09
N LEU A 95 0.98 9.86 -12.70
CA LEU A 95 2.24 10.30 -12.10
C LEU A 95 3.25 10.64 -13.20
N ASP A 96 4.05 11.67 -12.97
CA ASP A 96 5.17 12.07 -13.86
C ASP A 96 6.42 11.19 -13.63
N ARG A 97 6.28 10.09 -12.88
CA ARG A 97 7.38 9.22 -12.42
C ARG A 97 6.93 7.77 -12.31
N ASP A 98 7.89 6.86 -12.41
CA ASP A 98 7.65 5.41 -12.37
C ASP A 98 7.53 4.83 -10.96
N THR A 99 7.81 5.63 -9.94
CA THR A 99 7.72 5.24 -8.53
C THR A 99 7.03 6.35 -7.76
N LEU A 100 5.92 6.01 -7.10
CA LEU A 100 5.18 6.96 -6.28
C LEU A 100 5.99 7.39 -5.04
N VAL A 101 6.41 6.40 -4.26
CA VAL A 101 7.11 6.55 -2.99
C VAL A 101 7.93 5.28 -2.74
N LEU A 102 9.12 5.41 -2.16
CA LEU A 102 9.85 4.27 -1.61
C LEU A 102 9.45 4.07 -0.16
N VAL A 103 9.08 2.85 0.21
CA VAL A 103 8.68 2.48 1.56
C VAL A 103 9.82 1.73 2.21
N LEU A 104 10.31 2.27 3.33
CA LEU A 104 11.28 1.62 4.20
C LEU A 104 10.55 0.94 5.35
N SER A 105 10.79 -0.35 5.50
CA SER A 105 10.54 -1.11 6.71
C SER A 105 11.87 -1.48 7.36
N ALA A 106 11.90 -1.51 8.68
CA ALA A 106 13.05 -1.96 9.45
C ALA A 106 12.58 -2.92 10.55
N ALA A 107 13.36 -3.94 10.85
CA ALA A 107 13.09 -4.93 11.88
C ALA A 107 14.33 -5.18 12.73
N TYR A 108 14.13 -5.54 13.99
CA TYR A 108 15.23 -5.92 14.87
C TYR A 108 15.83 -7.24 14.40
N ARG A 109 17.15 -7.37 14.53
CA ARG A 109 17.87 -8.57 14.07
C ARG A 109 17.67 -9.78 14.96
N ASP A 110 17.31 -9.57 16.21
CA ASP A 110 17.28 -10.58 17.26
C ASP A 110 15.87 -10.92 17.74
N ARG A 111 14.84 -10.45 17.03
CA ARG A 111 13.43 -10.74 17.32
C ARG A 111 12.56 -10.41 16.13
N LEU A 112 11.42 -11.08 16.02
CA LEU A 112 10.44 -10.84 14.96
C LEU A 112 9.57 -9.61 15.25
N GLU A 113 10.21 -8.45 15.39
CA GLU A 113 9.54 -7.19 15.70
C GLU A 113 9.97 -6.08 14.73
N ALA A 114 9.00 -5.37 14.15
CA ALA A 114 9.26 -4.22 13.31
C ALA A 114 9.57 -2.97 14.13
N TYR A 115 10.55 -2.18 13.69
CA TYR A 115 10.71 -0.80 14.13
C TYR A 115 9.48 0.01 13.74
N ARG A 116 8.99 0.85 14.66
CA ARG A 116 7.79 1.66 14.45
C ARG A 116 8.11 3.15 14.41
N TRP A 117 7.69 3.80 13.33
CA TRP A 117 7.70 5.26 13.22
C TRP A 117 6.42 5.82 13.84
N TRP A 118 6.54 6.90 14.63
CA TRP A 118 5.38 7.60 15.19
C TRP A 118 5.03 8.83 14.36
N PHE A 119 3.73 9.02 14.16
CA PHE A 119 3.13 10.16 13.48
C PHE A 119 1.95 10.69 14.32
N PRO A 120 1.71 12.01 14.33
CA PRO A 120 0.77 12.64 15.27
C PRO A 120 -0.70 12.24 15.08
N VAL A 121 -1.12 11.89 13.85
CA VAL A 121 -2.52 11.54 13.54
C VAL A 121 -2.73 10.03 13.47
N VAL A 122 -1.86 9.32 12.74
CA VAL A 122 -2.01 7.88 12.47
C VAL A 122 -1.33 6.98 13.53
N GLY A 123 -0.59 7.57 14.47
CA GLY A 123 0.10 6.81 15.52
C GLY A 123 1.34 6.09 15.01
N ARG A 124 1.53 4.83 15.42
CA ARG A 124 2.75 4.05 15.13
C ARG A 124 2.57 3.13 13.94
N LEU A 125 3.38 3.31 12.90
CA LEU A 125 3.38 2.46 11.71
C LEU A 125 4.71 1.69 11.57
N PRO A 126 4.70 0.44 11.06
CA PRO A 126 5.89 -0.40 10.88
C PRO A 126 6.68 -0.06 9.60
N TYR A 127 6.43 1.10 9.00
CA TYR A 127 7.10 1.57 7.80
C TYR A 127 7.07 3.10 7.71
N LYS A 128 7.92 3.65 6.83
CA LYS A 128 7.91 5.07 6.45
C LYS A 128 8.15 5.24 4.95
N GLY A 129 7.33 6.08 4.32
CA GLY A 129 7.49 6.44 2.91
C GLY A 129 8.56 7.52 2.68
N TYR A 130 9.15 7.55 1.50
CA TYR A 130 10.12 8.55 1.05
C TYR A 130 9.86 8.90 -0.43
N PHE A 131 9.53 10.16 -0.69
CA PHE A 131 9.29 10.67 -2.04
C PHE A 131 10.59 11.03 -2.80
N ASP A 132 11.70 11.19 -2.07
CA ASP A 132 13.04 11.36 -2.60
C ASP A 132 13.81 10.03 -2.45
N PRO A 133 14.19 9.37 -3.57
CA PRO A 133 14.95 8.14 -3.54
C PRO A 133 16.29 8.24 -2.78
N ALA A 134 16.99 9.37 -2.89
CA ALA A 134 18.26 9.57 -2.21
C ALA A 134 18.05 9.65 -0.69
N ALA A 135 16.97 10.31 -0.24
CA ALA A 135 16.60 10.31 1.17
C ALA A 135 16.23 8.91 1.68
N ALA A 136 15.55 8.11 0.86
CA ALA A 136 15.18 6.74 1.21
C ALA A 136 16.42 5.84 1.39
N LEU A 137 17.41 5.96 0.49
CA LEU A 137 18.67 5.22 0.58
C LEU A 137 19.48 5.63 1.82
N ARG A 138 19.63 6.94 2.07
CA ARG A 138 20.29 7.42 3.31
C ARG A 138 19.61 6.88 4.57
N ALA A 139 18.27 6.87 4.59
CA ALA A 139 17.52 6.32 5.72
C ALA A 139 17.74 4.81 5.87
N ARG A 140 17.72 4.04 4.79
CA ARG A 140 18.06 2.61 4.82
C ARG A 140 19.45 2.40 5.42
N ASP A 141 20.45 3.14 4.95
CA ASP A 141 21.84 2.96 5.37
C ASP A 141 22.04 3.34 6.85
N ASP A 142 21.38 4.39 7.34
CA ASP A 142 21.34 4.73 8.77
C ASP A 142 20.78 3.57 9.62
N PHE A 143 19.64 3.00 9.22
CA PHE A 143 19.05 1.87 9.95
C PHE A 143 19.93 0.63 9.91
N GLN A 144 20.58 0.34 8.78
CA GLN A 144 21.54 -0.77 8.68
C GLN A 144 22.75 -0.56 9.60
N ALA A 145 23.32 0.66 9.63
CA ALA A 145 24.42 1.01 10.52
C ALA A 145 24.05 0.89 12.00
N ARG A 146 22.78 1.12 12.34
CA ARG A 146 22.20 0.93 13.68
C ARG A 146 21.85 -0.53 14.00
N GLY A 147 22.15 -1.47 13.10
CA GLY A 147 21.97 -2.90 13.32
C GLY A 147 20.56 -3.43 13.05
N PHE A 148 19.76 -2.74 12.24
CA PHE A 148 18.45 -3.25 11.80
C PHE A 148 18.58 -4.06 10.50
N ASP A 149 17.63 -4.97 10.29
CA ASP A 149 17.34 -5.52 8.97
C ASP A 149 16.37 -4.59 8.26
N THR A 150 16.68 -4.21 7.02
CA THR A 150 15.91 -3.20 6.28
C THR A 150 15.36 -3.77 4.98
N TYR A 151 14.12 -3.39 4.67
CA TYR A 151 13.52 -3.65 3.37
C TYR A 151 13.04 -2.34 2.76
N LEU A 152 13.63 -1.96 1.62
CA LEU A 152 13.30 -0.75 0.88
C LEU A 152 12.70 -1.15 -0.46
N ARG A 153 11.44 -0.76 -0.70
CA ARG A 153 10.72 -1.14 -1.91
C ARG A 153 9.90 0.02 -2.48
N PRO A 154 9.62 0.05 -3.80
CA PRO A 154 8.58 0.94 -4.31
C PRO A 154 7.21 0.54 -3.75
N ALA A 155 6.39 1.54 -3.44
CA ALA A 155 4.95 1.32 -3.29
C ALA A 155 4.29 1.34 -4.66
N SER A 156 3.42 0.36 -4.90
CA SER A 156 2.59 0.25 -6.10
C SER A 156 1.39 1.21 -6.07
N ALA A 157 0.89 1.55 -4.87
CA ALA A 157 -0.24 2.45 -4.65
C ALA A 157 -0.02 3.36 -3.42
N PHE A 158 -0.73 4.49 -3.39
CA PHE A 158 -1.04 5.18 -2.14
C PHE A 158 -2.31 4.51 -1.63
N SER A 159 -2.23 3.74 -0.55
CA SER A 159 -3.42 3.32 0.19
C SER A 159 -3.36 4.07 1.50
N THR A 160 -4.23 5.05 1.66
CA THR A 160 -4.44 5.77 2.93
C THR A 160 -5.10 4.89 4.01
N LEU A 161 -4.87 3.57 3.99
CA LEU A 161 -5.48 2.58 4.90
C LEU A 161 -7.02 2.62 4.86
N GLY A 162 -7.59 2.88 3.68
CA GLY A 162 -9.04 2.96 3.46
C GLY A 162 -9.70 4.28 3.89
N TRP A 163 -8.93 5.33 4.23
CA TRP A 163 -9.49 6.62 4.67
C TRP A 163 -9.87 7.56 3.52
N PHE A 164 -9.31 7.37 2.32
CA PHE A 164 -9.60 8.19 1.14
C PHE A 164 -9.89 7.34 -0.10
N ASN A 165 -10.76 7.86 -0.98
CA ASN A 165 -11.00 7.35 -2.32
C ASN A 165 -9.80 7.72 -3.22
N ASP A 166 -8.66 7.09 -2.98
CA ASP A 166 -7.42 7.38 -3.68
C ASP A 166 -7.56 7.04 -5.18
N PRO A 167 -7.15 7.92 -6.10
CA PRO A 167 -7.26 7.66 -7.53
C PRO A 167 -6.36 6.49 -7.92
N LEU A 168 -6.81 5.69 -8.88
CA LEU A 168 -5.99 4.68 -9.51
C LEU A 168 -4.75 5.33 -10.15
N LEU A 169 -3.56 4.87 -9.78
CA LEU A 169 -2.31 5.50 -10.21
C LEU A 169 -1.74 4.86 -11.46
N SER A 170 -1.00 5.64 -12.25
CA SER A 170 -0.28 5.14 -13.44
C SER A 170 0.69 3.99 -13.13
N THR A 171 1.22 3.91 -11.91
CA THR A 171 2.09 2.79 -11.49
C THR A 171 1.32 1.48 -11.39
N THR A 172 0.12 1.51 -10.82
CA THR A 172 -0.78 0.35 -10.65
C THR A 172 -1.34 -0.10 -11.99
N VAL A 173 -1.78 0.84 -12.83
CA VAL A 173 -2.39 0.54 -14.14
C VAL A 173 -1.44 -0.22 -15.05
N ARG A 174 -0.12 -0.06 -14.94
CA ARG A 174 0.84 -0.75 -15.83
C ARG A 174 1.03 -2.23 -15.50
N ALA A 175 0.52 -2.71 -14.38
CA ALA A 175 0.65 -4.09 -13.98
C ALA A 175 -0.07 -5.06 -14.93
N ASP A 176 0.18 -6.36 -14.75
CA ASP A 176 -0.50 -7.40 -15.50
C ASP A 176 -2.02 -7.31 -15.30
N THR A 177 -2.78 -7.61 -16.34
CA THR A 177 -4.24 -7.59 -16.33
C THR A 177 -4.88 -8.51 -15.28
N THR A 178 -4.33 -9.70 -15.04
CA THR A 178 -4.86 -10.64 -14.04
C THR A 178 -4.63 -10.10 -12.63
N TRP A 179 -3.42 -9.57 -12.39
CA TRP A 179 -3.07 -8.93 -11.14
C TRP A 179 -3.91 -7.67 -10.88
N LEU A 180 -4.13 -6.85 -11.91
CA LEU A 180 -4.92 -5.62 -11.81
C LEU A 180 -6.38 -5.93 -11.45
N ALA A 181 -7.00 -6.91 -12.09
CA ALA A 181 -8.38 -7.31 -11.77
C ALA A 181 -8.48 -7.92 -10.35
N ASN A 182 -7.53 -8.78 -9.97
CA ASN A 182 -7.44 -9.32 -8.60
C ASN A 182 -7.33 -8.19 -7.58
N THR A 183 -6.43 -7.23 -7.79
CA THR A 183 -6.23 -6.07 -6.91
C THR A 183 -7.52 -5.24 -6.77
N VAL A 184 -8.21 -4.94 -7.88
CA VAL A 184 -9.49 -4.21 -7.82
C VAL A 184 -10.49 -4.94 -6.92
N ILE A 185 -10.67 -6.24 -7.12
CA ILE A 185 -11.64 -7.02 -6.35
C ILE A 185 -11.20 -7.17 -4.88
N HIS A 186 -9.91 -7.35 -4.63
CA HIS A 186 -9.32 -7.40 -3.29
C HIS A 186 -9.63 -6.13 -2.50
N GLU A 187 -9.32 -4.96 -3.06
CA GLU A 187 -9.55 -3.68 -2.37
C GLU A 187 -11.05 -3.42 -2.16
N LEU A 188 -11.92 -3.78 -3.11
CA LEU A 188 -13.39 -3.70 -2.92
C LEU A 188 -13.92 -4.67 -1.85
N SER A 189 -13.18 -5.74 -1.55
CA SER A 189 -13.52 -6.64 -0.46
C SER A 189 -13.34 -5.96 0.90
N HIS A 190 -12.32 -5.09 1.04
CA HIS A 190 -12.13 -4.30 2.26
C HIS A 190 -13.24 -3.27 2.49
N ASN A 191 -13.82 -2.70 1.43
CA ASN A 191 -14.99 -1.84 1.56
C ASN A 191 -16.18 -2.59 2.16
N THR A 192 -16.33 -3.86 1.78
CA THR A 192 -17.46 -4.71 2.19
C THR A 192 -17.28 -5.24 3.61
N LEU A 193 -16.07 -5.70 3.97
CA LEU A 193 -15.78 -6.24 5.29
C LEU A 193 -14.36 -5.92 5.73
N PHE A 194 -14.26 -5.21 6.85
CA PHE A 194 -13.01 -4.97 7.55
C PHE A 194 -13.20 -5.17 9.06
N VAL A 195 -12.52 -6.18 9.64
CA VAL A 195 -12.64 -6.50 11.06
C VAL A 195 -11.57 -5.75 11.84
N LYS A 196 -11.98 -4.67 12.52
CA LYS A 196 -11.07 -3.85 13.32
C LYS A 196 -10.33 -4.71 14.36
N GLY A 197 -9.01 -4.61 14.37
CA GLY A 197 -8.15 -5.35 15.29
C GLY A 197 -7.78 -6.76 14.83
N ASN A 198 -8.35 -7.25 13.72
CA ASN A 198 -7.98 -8.52 13.10
C ASN A 198 -7.56 -8.30 11.64
N ALA A 199 -6.36 -7.74 11.49
CA ALA A 199 -5.78 -7.48 10.17
C ALA A 199 -5.56 -8.78 9.39
N GLU A 200 -5.08 -9.85 10.04
CA GLU A 200 -4.83 -11.15 9.40
C GLU A 200 -6.09 -11.72 8.74
N PHE A 201 -7.22 -11.72 9.44
CA PHE A 201 -8.49 -12.14 8.87
C PHE A 201 -8.91 -11.23 7.70
N SER A 202 -8.83 -9.91 7.89
CA SER A 202 -9.29 -8.94 6.87
C SER A 202 -8.49 -9.06 5.57
N GLU A 203 -7.18 -9.22 5.66
CA GLU A 203 -6.28 -9.44 4.51
C GLU A 203 -6.51 -10.80 3.87
N SER A 204 -6.71 -11.85 4.67
CA SER A 204 -6.95 -13.21 4.18
C SER A 204 -8.30 -13.31 3.45
N PHE A 205 -9.34 -12.66 3.98
CA PHE A 205 -10.64 -12.51 3.33
C PHE A 205 -10.51 -11.79 1.99
N ALA A 206 -9.91 -10.60 1.97
CA ALA A 206 -9.72 -9.83 0.75
C ALA A 206 -8.87 -10.56 -0.29
N SER A 207 -7.81 -11.27 0.13
CA SER A 207 -6.95 -12.07 -0.76
C SER A 207 -7.72 -13.22 -1.40
N PHE A 208 -8.52 -13.94 -0.61
CA PHE A 208 -9.34 -15.03 -1.12
C PHE A 208 -10.39 -14.53 -2.12
N ILE A 209 -11.13 -13.47 -1.77
CA ILE A 209 -12.16 -12.89 -2.65
C ILE A 209 -11.53 -12.28 -3.90
N GLY A 210 -10.41 -11.58 -3.79
CA GLY A 210 -9.65 -11.05 -4.92
C GLY A 210 -9.25 -12.16 -5.91
N ALA A 211 -8.65 -13.24 -5.42
CA ALA A 211 -8.23 -14.36 -6.25
C ALA A 211 -9.41 -15.09 -6.91
N ARG A 212 -10.42 -15.52 -6.14
CA ARG A 212 -11.56 -16.28 -6.67
C ARG A 212 -12.49 -15.42 -7.51
N GLY A 213 -12.68 -14.16 -7.12
CA GLY A 213 -13.44 -13.18 -7.87
C GLY A 213 -12.80 -12.86 -9.21
N ALA A 214 -11.48 -12.65 -9.27
CA ALA A 214 -10.79 -12.41 -10.54
C ALA A 214 -10.79 -13.65 -11.45
N GLU A 215 -10.63 -14.85 -10.87
CA GLU A 215 -10.74 -16.11 -11.61
C GLU A 215 -12.12 -16.24 -12.26
N ALA A 216 -13.20 -16.02 -11.49
CA ALA A 216 -14.57 -16.07 -11.98
C ALA A 216 -14.87 -14.95 -13.01
N PHE A 217 -14.35 -13.74 -12.77
CA PHE A 217 -14.45 -12.61 -13.69
C PHE A 217 -13.88 -12.95 -15.07
N PHE A 218 -12.64 -13.46 -15.15
CA PHE A 218 -12.06 -13.82 -16.45
C PHE A 218 -12.78 -14.99 -17.14
N ARG A 219 -13.30 -15.96 -16.37
CA ARG A 219 -14.16 -17.01 -16.94
C ARG A 219 -15.44 -16.44 -17.56
N SER A 220 -16.11 -15.52 -16.87
CA SER A 220 -17.34 -14.87 -17.36
C SER A 220 -17.12 -14.09 -18.66
N ARG A 221 -15.88 -13.64 -18.90
CA ARG A 221 -15.47 -12.93 -20.12
C ARG A 221 -15.00 -13.84 -21.25
N GLY A 222 -15.12 -15.16 -21.11
CA GLY A 222 -14.59 -16.10 -22.10
C GLY A 222 -13.07 -16.08 -22.21
N ALA A 223 -12.36 -15.74 -21.12
CA ALA A 223 -10.90 -15.69 -21.06
C ALA A 223 -10.33 -16.79 -20.14
N PRO A 224 -10.53 -18.09 -20.45
CA PRO A 224 -10.13 -19.20 -19.58
C PRO A 224 -8.63 -19.20 -19.29
N GLY A 225 -7.78 -18.87 -20.28
CA GLY A 225 -6.34 -18.79 -20.06
C GLY A 225 -5.93 -17.69 -19.06
N ALA A 226 -6.69 -16.59 -18.94
CA ALA A 226 -6.45 -15.59 -17.90
C ALA A 226 -6.92 -16.07 -16.52
N ALA A 227 -8.06 -16.76 -16.46
CA ALA A 227 -8.56 -17.36 -15.24
C ALA A 227 -7.60 -18.44 -14.70
N GLU A 228 -7.03 -19.28 -15.56
CA GLU A 228 -6.02 -20.27 -15.20
C GLU A 228 -4.74 -19.62 -14.64
N ARG A 229 -4.31 -18.48 -15.21
CA ARG A 229 -3.20 -17.70 -14.65
C ARG A 229 -3.52 -17.22 -13.24
N VAL A 230 -4.70 -16.61 -13.02
CA VAL A 230 -5.13 -16.18 -11.68
C VAL A 230 -5.12 -17.36 -10.69
N ALA A 231 -5.67 -18.52 -11.08
CA ALA A 231 -5.73 -19.70 -10.23
C ALA A 231 -4.33 -20.22 -9.87
N ARG A 232 -3.40 -20.19 -10.83
CA ARG A 232 -1.99 -20.56 -10.60
C ARG A 232 -1.27 -19.56 -9.69
N ASP A 233 -1.46 -18.26 -9.93
CA ASP A 233 -0.87 -17.21 -9.10
C ASP A 233 -1.36 -17.34 -7.65
N TRP A 234 -2.66 -17.60 -7.45
CA TRP A 234 -3.22 -17.90 -6.14
C TRP A 234 -2.61 -19.15 -5.50
N ALA A 235 -2.42 -20.23 -6.26
CA ALA A 235 -1.77 -21.44 -5.75
C ALA A 235 -0.31 -21.17 -5.33
N ASN A 236 0.40 -20.31 -6.07
CA ASN A 236 1.75 -19.86 -5.73
C ASN A 236 1.75 -18.99 -4.47
N ASP A 237 0.81 -18.06 -4.32
CA ASP A 237 0.66 -17.25 -3.10
C ASP A 237 0.42 -18.13 -1.87
N GLN A 238 -0.42 -19.16 -2.00
CA GLN A 238 -0.67 -20.14 -0.94
C GLN A 238 0.58 -20.97 -0.61
N LEU A 239 1.36 -21.36 -1.61
CA LEU A 239 2.63 -22.05 -1.41
C LEU A 239 3.65 -21.16 -0.67
N LEU A 240 3.75 -19.90 -1.10
CA LEU A 240 4.66 -18.92 -0.53
C LEU A 240 4.23 -18.53 0.89
N GLY A 241 2.92 -18.41 1.16
CA GLY A 241 2.36 -18.21 2.50
C GLY A 241 2.80 -19.28 3.48
N ARG A 242 2.62 -20.56 3.12
CA ARG A 242 3.10 -21.70 3.94
C ARG A 242 4.62 -21.71 4.12
N PHE A 243 5.37 -21.21 3.15
CA PHE A 243 6.81 -21.04 3.30
C PHE A 243 7.16 -19.96 4.34
N TRP A 244 6.48 -18.80 4.28
CA TRP A 244 6.71 -17.72 5.23
C TRP A 244 6.24 -18.05 6.64
N GLU A 245 5.08 -18.70 6.81
CA GLU A 245 4.59 -19.16 8.11
C GLU A 245 5.61 -20.09 8.80
N ARG A 246 6.10 -21.10 8.07
CA ARG A 246 7.11 -22.02 8.60
C ARG A 246 8.42 -21.31 8.93
N THR A 247 8.81 -20.34 8.12
CA THR A 247 10.03 -19.55 8.35
C THR A 247 9.87 -18.67 9.59
N ALA A 248 8.73 -17.99 9.75
CA ALA A 248 8.42 -17.16 10.92
C ALA A 248 8.40 -18.00 12.21
N ALA A 249 7.74 -19.16 12.20
CA ALA A 249 7.71 -20.07 13.35
C ALA A 249 9.11 -20.59 13.73
N ALA A 250 9.97 -20.88 12.74
CA ALA A 250 11.34 -21.28 12.97
C ALA A 250 12.19 -20.14 13.56
N LEU A 251 11.97 -18.90 13.10
CA LEU A 251 12.62 -17.71 13.66
C LEU A 251 12.21 -17.48 15.10
N ASP A 252 10.91 -17.51 15.40
CA ASP A 252 10.42 -17.31 16.78
C ASP A 252 10.99 -18.37 17.72
N SER A 253 11.03 -19.63 17.28
CA SER A 253 11.66 -20.72 18.04
C SER A 253 13.15 -20.48 18.27
N ALA A 254 13.88 -20.04 17.24
CA ALA A 254 15.31 -19.71 17.34
C ALA A 254 15.58 -18.55 18.29
N TYR A 255 14.72 -17.53 18.30
CA TYR A 255 14.81 -16.41 19.23
C TYR A 255 14.47 -16.80 20.67
N ALA A 256 13.45 -17.63 20.86
CA ALA A 256 13.01 -18.10 22.18
C ALA A 256 14.04 -19.02 22.87
N ALA A 257 14.85 -19.77 22.10
CA ALA A 257 15.90 -20.62 22.62
C ALA A 257 17.02 -19.85 23.36
N TRP A 258 17.17 -18.56 23.08
CA TRP A 258 18.23 -17.70 23.64
C TRP A 258 17.62 -16.45 24.28
N PRO A 259 16.89 -16.56 25.41
CA PRO A 259 16.06 -15.46 25.94
C PRO A 259 16.84 -14.21 26.37
N ALA A 260 18.12 -14.35 26.72
CA ALA A 260 18.97 -13.26 27.22
C ALA A 260 20.22 -12.99 26.36
N ASP A 261 20.39 -13.67 25.22
CA ASP A 261 21.60 -13.59 24.41
C ASP A 261 21.27 -13.18 22.96
N SER A 262 21.32 -11.87 22.71
CA SER A 262 21.03 -11.28 21.40
C SER A 262 21.99 -11.78 20.30
N ALA A 263 23.26 -12.02 20.63
CA ALA A 263 24.23 -12.51 19.66
C ALA A 263 23.90 -13.94 19.21
N ARG A 264 23.56 -14.84 20.14
CA ARG A 264 23.12 -16.20 19.81
C ARG A 264 21.78 -16.25 19.08
N ARG A 265 20.86 -15.31 19.37
CA ARG A 265 19.62 -15.16 18.58
C ARG A 265 19.90 -14.85 17.12
N VAL A 266 20.82 -13.93 16.85
CA VAL A 266 21.21 -13.55 15.49
C VAL A 266 21.90 -14.72 14.78
N GLU A 267 22.81 -15.42 15.45
CA GLU A 267 23.45 -16.63 14.90
C GLU A 267 22.41 -17.72 14.56
N ALA A 268 21.49 -18.01 15.48
CA ALA A 268 20.44 -19.00 15.27
C ALA A 268 19.51 -18.60 14.11
N ARG A 269 19.11 -17.34 14.02
CA ARG A 269 18.36 -16.79 12.88
C ARG A 269 19.09 -17.00 11.56
N ASP A 270 20.40 -16.74 11.51
CA ASP A 270 21.18 -16.87 10.27
C ASP A 270 21.17 -18.32 9.76
N THR A 271 21.09 -19.33 10.65
CA THR A 271 20.88 -20.73 10.24
C THR A 271 19.51 -20.95 9.61
N VAL A 272 18.45 -20.33 10.15
CA VAL A 272 17.09 -20.37 9.58
C VAL A 272 17.09 -19.71 8.19
N TYR A 273 17.72 -18.54 8.04
CA TYR A 273 17.84 -17.86 6.76
C TYR A 273 18.62 -18.67 5.73
N ALA A 274 19.75 -19.28 6.12
CA ALA A 274 20.53 -20.12 5.23
C ALA A 274 19.72 -21.32 4.70
N ARG A 275 18.90 -21.94 5.56
CA ARG A 275 17.98 -23.02 5.16
C ARG A 275 16.88 -22.50 4.23
N ALA A 276 16.24 -21.40 4.58
CA ALA A 276 15.15 -20.80 3.82
C ALA A 276 15.59 -20.44 2.39
N ARG A 277 16.78 -19.86 2.22
CA ARG A 277 17.35 -19.50 0.91
C ARG A 277 17.68 -20.68 0.00
N ARG A 278 17.84 -21.91 0.52
CA ARG A 278 18.05 -23.11 -0.31
C ARG A 278 16.73 -23.69 -0.84
N LEU A 279 15.61 -23.30 -0.24
CA LEU A 279 14.27 -23.78 -0.59
C LEU A 279 13.51 -22.83 -1.51
N LEU A 280 13.97 -21.57 -1.60
CA LEU A 280 13.53 -20.56 -2.57
C LEU A 280 14.30 -20.72 -3.88
#